data_AF-A0A526YGP8-F1
#
_entry.id   AF-A0A526YGP8-F1
#
_cell.length_a   1.000
_cell.length_b   1.000
_cell.length_c   1.000
_cell.angle_alpha   90.00
_cell.angle_beta   90.00
_cell.angle_gamma   90.00
#
_symmetry.space_group_name_H-M   'P 1'
#
loop_
_entity.id
_entity.type
_entity.pdbx_description
1 polymer ?
#
loop_
_entity_poly.entity_id
_entity_poly.type
_entity_poly.pdbx_seq_one_letter_code
_entity_poly.pdbx_strand_id
1 'polypeptide(L)'
;MLSFILRRLGTMALTMLCLTMVVFFLINLDPNLKKLAISQTEMHTSAEQLESWLVNHGYRQNFFSRYGQWLGIVPKQPVTDPATGKPARRFSFCNDPVEPTFSGVL
;
A
#
# COMPACT_ATOMS: atom_id res chain seq x y z
N MET A 1 -27.73 13.81 -25.59
CA MET A 1 -26.27 14.10 -25.59
C MET A 1 -25.59 13.78 -24.25
N LEU A 2 -26.13 14.19 -23.10
CA LEU A 2 -25.53 13.92 -21.78
C LEU A 2 -25.26 12.42 -21.50
N SER A 3 -26.22 11.55 -21.80
CA SER A 3 -26.07 10.09 -21.62
C SER A 3 -24.92 9.49 -22.46
N PHE A 4 -24.70 10.02 -23.67
CA PHE A 4 -23.59 9.59 -24.52
C PHE A 4 -22.24 10.00 -23.92
N ILE A 5 -22.14 11.22 -23.39
CA ILE A 5 -20.94 11.74 -22.73
C ILE A 5 -20.64 10.94 -21.46
N LEU A 6 -21.65 10.70 -20.61
CA LEU A 6 -21.52 9.90 -19.39
C LEU A 6 -21.05 8.46 -19.68
N ARG A 7 -21.62 7.80 -20.70
CA ARG A 7 -21.19 6.46 -21.10
C ARG A 7 -19.73 6.44 -21.53
N ARG A 8 -19.30 7.42 -22.33
CA ARG A 8 -17.92 7.49 -22.83
C ARG A 8 -16.92 7.83 -21.73
N LEU A 9 -17.24 8.78 -20.86
CA LEU A 9 -16.38 9.12 -19.72
C LEU A 9 -16.32 7.95 -18.73
N GLY A 10 -17.45 7.29 -18.49
CA GLY A 10 -17.51 6.10 -17.63
C GLY A 10 -16.67 4.94 -18.17
N THR A 11 -16.74 4.65 -19.47
CA THR A 11 -15.90 3.59 -20.07
C THR A 11 -14.42 3.94 -20.01
N MET A 12 -14.04 5.19 -20.28
CA MET A 12 -12.64 5.65 -20.16
C MET A 12 -12.12 5.57 -18.73
N ALA A 13 -12.92 6.02 -17.74
CA ALA A 13 -12.53 5.95 -16.34
C ALA A 13 -12.40 4.50 -15.85
N LEU A 14 -13.33 3.63 -16.26
CA LEU A 14 -13.29 2.21 -15.90
C LEU A 14 -12.08 1.51 -16.50
N THR A 15 -11.74 1.76 -17.78
CA THR A 15 -10.56 1.14 -18.38
C THR A 15 -9.28 1.62 -17.70
N MET A 16 -9.17 2.91 -17.38
CA MET A 16 -8.04 3.45 -16.60
C MET A 16 -7.95 2.79 -15.22
N LEU A 17 -9.06 2.69 -14.49
CA LEU A 17 -9.09 2.03 -13.19
C LEU A 17 -8.62 0.58 -13.29
N CYS A 18 -9.15 -0.20 -14.24
CA CYS A 18 -8.74 -1.59 -14.46
C CYS A 18 -7.24 -1.71 -14.77
N LEU A 19 -6.71 -0.86 -15.67
CA LEU A 19 -5.28 -0.89 -16.02
C LEU A 19 -4.40 -0.56 -14.82
N THR A 20 -4.76 0.45 -14.02
CA THR A 20 -3.99 0.79 -12.81
C THR A 20 -4.00 -0.36 -11.80
N MET A 21 -5.14 -1.05 -11.61
CA MET A 21 -5.23 -2.20 -10.72
C MET A 21 -4.37 -3.38 -11.20
N VAL A 22 -4.37 -3.66 -12.51
CA VAL A 22 -3.52 -4.72 -13.11
C VAL A 22 -2.05 -4.40 -12.90
N VAL A 23 -1.61 -3.19 -13.23
CA VAL A 23 -0.21 -2.78 -13.04
C VAL A 23 0.16 -2.83 -11.56
N PHE A 24 -0.70 -2.31 -10.67
CA PHE A 24 -0.49 -2.34 -9.23
C PHE A 24 -0.36 -3.77 -8.71
N PHE A 25 -1.15 -4.71 -9.23
CA PHE A 25 -1.01 -6.14 -8.89
C PHE A 25 0.33 -6.71 -9.33
N LEU A 26 0.74 -6.47 -10.58
CA LEU A 26 1.98 -7.02 -11.14
C LEU A 26 3.23 -6.53 -10.38
N ILE A 27 3.29 -5.25 -10.02
CA ILE A 27 4.44 -4.70 -9.26
C ILE A 27 4.47 -5.18 -7.81
N ASN A 28 3.32 -5.57 -7.25
CA ASN A 28 3.18 -6.01 -5.86
C ASN A 28 3.11 -7.53 -5.69
N LEU A 29 3.51 -8.30 -6.71
CA LEU A 29 3.69 -9.74 -6.57
C LEU A 29 4.76 -10.07 -5.50
N ASP A 30 4.55 -11.16 -4.76
CA ASP A 30 5.46 -11.62 -3.70
C ASP A 30 6.96 -11.62 -4.06
N PRO A 31 7.40 -12.13 -5.23
CA PRO A 31 8.83 -12.07 -5.61
C PRO A 31 9.35 -10.63 -5.76
N ASN A 32 8.53 -9.69 -6.22
CA ASN A 32 8.93 -8.29 -6.35
C ASN A 32 9.02 -7.61 -4.98
N LEU A 33 8.09 -7.93 -4.07
CA LEU A 33 8.13 -7.44 -2.69
C LEU A 33 9.33 -7.98 -1.91
N LYS A 34 9.70 -9.25 -2.10
CA LYS A 34 10.91 -9.83 -1.52
C LYS A 34 12.18 -9.12 -2.01
N LYS A 35 12.28 -8.87 -3.31
CA LYS A 35 13.39 -8.09 -3.88
C LYS A 35 13.46 -6.68 -3.29
N LEU A 36 12.31 -6.02 -3.16
CA LEU A 36 12.22 -4.71 -2.51
C LEU A 36 12.73 -4.77 -1.07
N ALA A 37 12.23 -5.69 -0.27
CA ALA A 37 12.63 -5.82 1.13
C ALA A 37 14.14 -6.08 1.26
N ILE A 38 14.72 -6.99 0.45
CA ILE A 38 16.18 -7.24 0.43
C ILE A 38 16.96 -5.97 0.10
N SER A 39 16.47 -5.15 -0.85
CA SER A 39 17.14 -3.90 -1.23
C SER A 39 17.09 -2.80 -0.16
N GLN A 40 16.13 -2.88 0.77
CA GLN A 40 15.94 -1.91 1.85
C GLN A 40 16.57 -2.37 3.18
N THR A 41 16.94 -3.66 3.27
CA THR A 41 17.62 -4.25 4.42
C THR A 41 19.07 -4.61 4.06
N GLU A 42 19.72 -5.42 4.88
CA GLU A 42 21.05 -5.95 4.57
C GLU A 42 20.97 -7.20 3.69
N MET A 43 22.02 -7.48 2.92
CA MET A 43 22.14 -8.66 2.05
C MET A 43 22.01 -10.01 2.80
N HIS A 44 22.32 -10.03 4.11
CA HIS A 44 22.28 -11.23 4.95
C HIS A 44 21.05 -11.32 5.85
N THR A 45 19.98 -10.58 5.53
CA THR A 45 18.74 -10.59 6.31
C THR A 45 18.06 -11.96 6.23
N SER A 46 17.70 -12.53 7.38
CA SER A 46 16.97 -13.81 7.43
C SER A 46 15.56 -13.70 6.84
N ALA A 47 14.96 -14.82 6.42
CA ALA A 47 13.62 -14.83 5.86
C ALA A 47 12.56 -14.30 6.85
N GLU A 48 12.72 -14.58 8.15
CA GLU A 48 11.83 -14.10 9.21
C GLU A 48 11.90 -12.57 9.36
N GLN A 49 13.10 -12.01 9.33
CA GLN A 49 13.29 -10.56 9.36
C GLN A 49 12.72 -9.88 8.11
N LEU A 50 12.85 -10.53 6.95
CA LEU A 50 12.26 -10.03 5.70
C LEU A 50 10.73 -9.99 5.77
N GLU A 51 10.11 -11.04 6.29
CA GLU A 51 8.65 -11.08 6.48
C GLU A 51 8.20 -10.06 7.52
N SER A 52 8.91 -9.93 8.64
CA SER A 52 8.65 -8.88 9.64
C SER A 52 8.72 -7.49 9.01
N TRP A 53 9.72 -7.23 8.16
CA TRP A 53 9.83 -5.97 7.43
C TRP A 53 8.62 -5.74 6.52
N LEU A 54 8.19 -6.75 5.76
CA LEU A 54 7.02 -6.66 4.88
C LEU A 54 5.71 -6.39 5.65
N VAL A 55 5.52 -7.04 6.80
CA VAL A 55 4.38 -6.81 7.70
C VAL A 55 4.39 -5.38 8.23
N ASN A 56 5.52 -4.96 8.82
CA ASN A 56 5.67 -3.63 9.43
C ASN A 56 5.48 -2.49 8.41
N HIS A 57 5.83 -2.72 7.15
CA HIS A 57 5.64 -1.73 6.09
C HIS A 57 4.25 -1.78 5.43
N GLY A 58 3.42 -2.77 5.76
CA GLY A 58 2.04 -2.89 5.28
C GLY A 58 1.89 -3.67 3.97
N TYR A 59 2.95 -4.36 3.52
CA TYR A 59 2.92 -5.16 2.29
C TYR A 59 2.07 -6.43 2.42
N ARG A 60 1.83 -6.90 3.65
CA ARG A 60 0.98 -8.05 3.98
C ARG A 60 -0.49 -7.71 4.27
N GLN A 61 -0.88 -6.43 4.12
CA GLN A 61 -2.29 -6.04 4.21
C GLN A 61 -3.09 -6.59 3.02
N ASN A 62 -4.41 -6.67 3.18
CA ASN A 62 -5.33 -7.02 2.10
C ASN A 62 -5.07 -6.14 0.86
N PHE A 63 -5.00 -6.77 -0.31
CA PHE A 63 -4.75 -6.12 -1.60
C PHE A 63 -5.62 -4.86 -1.82
N PHE A 64 -6.93 -4.95 -1.56
CA PHE A 64 -7.85 -3.83 -1.77
C PHE A 64 -7.57 -2.67 -0.82
N SER A 65 -7.17 -2.95 0.42
CA SER A 65 -6.75 -1.92 1.36
C SER A 65 -5.51 -1.19 0.85
N ARG A 66 -4.50 -1.94 0.38
CA ARG A 66 -3.26 -1.36 -0.15
C ARG A 66 -3.51 -0.53 -1.41
N TYR A 67 -4.34 -1.00 -2.31
CA TYR A 67 -4.72 -0.28 -3.52
C TYR A 67 -5.52 0.99 -3.19
N GLY A 68 -6.49 0.92 -2.28
CA GLY A 68 -7.27 2.08 -1.85
C GLY A 68 -6.44 3.13 -1.10
N GLN A 69 -5.49 2.70 -0.27
CA GLN A 69 -4.54 3.59 0.40
C GLN A 69 -3.61 4.28 -0.60
N TRP A 70 -3.11 3.54 -1.60
CA TRP A 70 -2.30 4.11 -2.67
C TRP A 70 -3.09 5.13 -3.50
N LEU A 71 -4.35 4.82 -3.82
CA LEU A 71 -5.22 5.73 -4.57
C LEU A 71 -5.61 6.97 -3.76
N GLY A 72 -5.63 6.89 -2.42
CA GLY A 72 -5.98 8.01 -1.53
C GLY A 72 -7.41 7.98 -1.01
N ILE A 73 -8.16 6.92 -1.29
CA ILE A 73 -9.58 6.78 -0.89
C ILE A 73 -9.78 6.00 0.41
N VAL A 74 -8.72 5.34 0.91
CA VAL A 74 -8.73 4.62 2.20
C VAL A 74 -7.65 5.22 3.08
N PRO A 75 -7.95 5.55 4.36
CA PRO A 75 -6.94 6.08 5.26
C PRO A 75 -5.91 5.01 5.60
N LYS A 76 -4.64 5.39 5.55
CA LYS A 76 -3.51 4.55 5.94
C LYS A 76 -3.47 4.43 7.45
N GLN A 77 -3.44 3.18 7.94
CA GLN A 77 -3.36 2.90 9.36
C GLN A 77 -1.91 3.00 9.86
N PRO A 78 -1.69 3.53 11.09
CA PRO A 78 -0.37 3.50 11.73
C PRO A 78 0.07 2.06 12.02
N VAL A 79 1.38 1.87 12.24
CA VAL A 79 1.90 0.56 12.66
C VAL A 79 1.42 0.27 14.07
N THR A 80 1.06 -0.98 14.35
CA THR A 80 0.75 -1.39 15.73
C THR A 80 1.99 -1.96 16.37
N ASP A 81 2.35 -1.47 17.55
CA ASP A 81 3.44 -2.04 18.34
C ASP A 81 3.02 -3.43 18.87
N PRO A 82 3.75 -4.52 18.55
CA PRO A 82 3.41 -5.86 19.00
C PRO A 82 3.49 -6.04 20.52
N ALA A 83 4.26 -5.23 21.24
CA ALA A 83 4.40 -5.33 22.70
C ALA A 83 3.24 -4.64 23.44
N THR A 84 2.77 -3.49 22.93
CA THR A 84 1.75 -2.67 23.61
C THR A 84 0.36 -2.73 22.98
N GLY A 85 0.26 -3.22 21.74
CA GLY A 85 -0.98 -3.25 20.95
C GLY A 85 -1.49 -1.87 20.55
N LYS A 86 -0.71 -0.81 20.78
CA LYS A 86 -1.10 0.57 20.51
C LYS A 86 -0.58 1.04 19.13
N PRO A 87 -1.27 2.00 18.50
CA PRO A 87 -0.75 2.66 17.31
C PRO A 87 0.56 3.36 17.65
N ALA A 88 1.58 3.09 16.85
CA ALA A 88 2.92 3.61 16.98
C ALA A 88 3.40 4.18 15.64
N ARG A 89 4.40 5.05 15.73
CA ARG A 89 5.09 5.57 14.54
C ARG A 89 5.91 4.47 13.91
N ARG A 90 5.96 4.44 12.58
CA ARG A 90 6.80 3.48 11.85
C ARG A 90 8.28 3.76 12.06
N PHE A 91 8.65 5.04 12.00
CA PHE A 91 10.00 5.51 12.27
C PHE A 91 10.00 6.40 13.50
N SER A 92 10.83 6.07 14.48
CA SER A 92 10.93 6.81 15.75
C SER A 92 11.42 8.25 15.54
N PHE A 93 12.20 8.49 14.49
CA PHE A 93 12.78 9.78 14.12
C PHE A 93 11.87 10.62 13.21
N CYS A 94 10.77 10.08 12.68
CA CYS A 94 9.79 10.83 11.90
C CYS A 94 8.62 11.29 12.79
N ASN A 95 8.05 12.45 12.48
CA ASN A 95 6.80 12.90 13.09
C ASN A 95 5.58 12.31 12.38
N ASP A 96 5.57 10.98 12.23
CA ASP A 96 4.47 10.28 11.56
C ASP A 96 3.18 10.36 12.39
N PRO A 97 2.02 10.52 11.74
CA PRO A 97 0.74 10.50 12.43
C PRO A 97 0.49 9.12 13.04
N VAL A 98 0.05 9.12 14.30
CA VAL A 98 -0.41 7.92 15.03
C VAL A 98 -1.92 7.69 14.90
N GLU A 99 -2.56 8.49 14.06
CA GLU A 99 -3.96 8.39 13.69
C GLU A 99 -4.08 8.03 12.20
N PRO A 100 -5.20 7.44 11.76
CA PRO A 100 -5.40 7.12 10.36
C PRO A 100 -5.43 8.39 9.49
N THR A 101 -4.61 8.44 8.44
CA THR A 101 -4.53 9.61 7.54
C THR A 101 -4.58 9.20 6.08
N PHE A 102 -5.13 10.08 5.24
CA PHE A 102 -5.11 9.89 3.78
C PHE A 102 -3.75 10.37 3.23
N SER A 103 -3.07 9.51 2.48
CA SER A 103 -1.72 9.77 1.95
C SER A 103 -1.51 9.19 0.56
N GLY A 104 -2.55 9.15 -0.27
CA GLY A 104 -2.52 8.56 -1.61
C GLY A 104 -2.29 9.56 -2.73
N VAL A 105 -2.48 9.10 -3.96
CA VAL A 105 -2.22 9.87 -5.18
C VAL A 105 -3.29 10.93 -5.46
N LEU A 106 -4.56 10.66 -5.10
CA LEU A 106 -5.68 11.60 -5.19
C LEU A 106 -5.87 12.35 -3.88
#